data_AF-A0A1W1V5P4-F1
#
_entry.id   AF-A0A1W1V5P4-F1
#
_cell.length_a   1.000
_cell.length_b   1.000
_cell.length_c   1.000
_cell.angle_alpha   90.00
_cell.angle_beta   90.00
_cell.angle_gamma   90.00
#
_symmetry.space_group_name_H-M   'P 1'
#
loop_
_entity.id
_entity.type
_entity.pdbx_description
1 polymer ?
#
loop_
_entity_poly.entity_id
_entity_poly.type
_entity_poly.pdbx_seq_one_letter_code
_entity_poly.pdbx_strand_id
1 'polypeptide(L)'
;MTIQQRSGKAYRRKIALPLLCLLMLLSGCSSKPVITKTEYLFPPSVYLIQCKQTPFTGKTYGEAIVYLRLVQQERAVCASRIDGIIKWSNQMKQ
;
A
#
# COMPACT_ATOMS: atom_id res chain seq x y z
N MET A 1 -21.79 -70.63 11.02
CA MET A 1 -20.65 -69.73 11.34
C MET A 1 -21.16 -68.29 11.29
N THR A 2 -21.45 -67.70 12.44
CA THR A 2 -21.96 -66.33 12.59
C THR A 2 -20.86 -65.51 13.24
N ILE A 3 -20.36 -64.47 12.57
CA ILE A 3 -19.43 -63.49 13.16
C ILE A 3 -20.04 -62.09 13.04
N GLN A 4 -20.19 -61.48 14.21
CA GLN A 4 -20.70 -60.15 14.53
C GLN A 4 -19.92 -59.00 13.85
N GLN A 5 -20.65 -58.10 13.18
CA GLN A 5 -20.20 -56.73 12.86
C GLN A 5 -20.51 -55.82 14.06
N ARG A 6 -19.48 -55.47 14.85
CA ARG A 6 -19.60 -54.54 15.98
C ARG A 6 -18.63 -53.37 15.81
N SER A 7 -19.17 -52.16 15.95
CA SER A 7 -18.49 -50.90 16.30
C SER A 7 -18.03 -49.94 15.18
N GLY A 8 -19.00 -49.34 14.47
CA GLY A 8 -18.78 -48.17 13.58
C GLY A 8 -19.53 -46.89 13.99
N LYS A 9 -20.23 -46.87 15.13
CA LYS A 9 -21.19 -45.80 15.47
C LYS A 9 -20.75 -44.84 16.59
N ALA A 10 -19.73 -45.17 17.38
CA ALA A 10 -19.31 -44.34 18.52
C ALA A 10 -18.31 -43.23 18.15
N TYR A 11 -17.54 -43.39 17.06
CA TYR A 11 -16.48 -42.45 16.68
C TYR A 11 -16.99 -41.21 15.91
N ARG A 12 -18.11 -41.33 15.18
CA ARG A 12 -18.69 -40.22 14.39
C ARG A 12 -19.30 -39.08 15.22
N ARG A 13 -19.63 -39.32 16.49
CA ARG A 13 -20.32 -38.34 17.34
C ARG A 13 -19.38 -37.32 18.01
N LYS A 14 -18.09 -37.63 18.15
CA LYS A 14 -17.11 -36.77 18.82
C LYS A 14 -16.51 -35.68 17.94
N ILE A 15 -16.51 -35.87 16.62
CA ILE A 15 -15.97 -34.91 15.64
C ILE A 15 -17.06 -33.96 15.13
N ALA A 16 -18.33 -34.40 15.14
CA ALA A 16 -19.45 -33.60 14.69
C ALA A 16 -19.69 -32.34 15.54
N LEU A 17 -19.49 -32.43 16.85
CA LEU A 17 -19.70 -31.31 17.78
C LEU A 17 -18.67 -30.17 17.65
N PRO A 18 -17.35 -30.42 17.63
CA PRO A 18 -16.36 -29.35 17.43
C PRO A 18 -16.41 -28.78 16.01
N LEU A 19 -16.74 -29.59 14.99
CA LEU A 19 -16.90 -29.14 13.61
C LEU A 19 -18.13 -28.22 13.46
N LEU A 20 -19.23 -28.54 14.13
CA LEU A 20 -20.42 -27.69 14.19
C LEU A 20 -20.15 -26.36 14.90
N CYS A 21 -19.41 -26.38 16.02
CA CYS A 21 -18.98 -25.14 16.67
C CYS A 21 -18.08 -24.29 15.76
N LEU A 22 -17.11 -24.90 15.06
CA LEU A 22 -16.21 -24.16 14.16
C LEU A 22 -16.97 -23.46 13.03
N LEU A 23 -18.02 -24.09 12.50
CA LEU A 23 -18.92 -23.50 11.51
C LEU A 23 -19.74 -22.32 12.06
N MET A 24 -20.12 -22.36 13.34
CA MET A 24 -20.84 -21.28 14.02
C MET A 24 -19.94 -20.09 14.35
N LEU A 25 -18.63 -20.30 14.58
CA LEU A 25 -17.68 -19.19 14.78
C LEU A 25 -17.30 -18.48 13.47
N LEU A 26 -17.39 -19.15 12.32
CA LEU A 26 -17.04 -18.56 11.01
C LEU A 26 -18.14 -17.65 10.42
N SER A 27 -19.38 -17.68 10.93
CA SER A 27 -20.48 -16.83 10.44
C SER A 27 -20.41 -15.38 10.94
N GLY A 28 -19.38 -15.03 11.72
CA GLY A 28 -19.16 -13.68 12.25
C GLY A 28 -18.38 -12.71 11.34
N CYS A 29 -18.01 -13.11 10.12
CA CYS A 29 -17.29 -12.21 9.19
C CYS A 29 -18.27 -11.18 8.59
N SER A 30 -18.36 -10.02 9.25
CA SER A 30 -18.95 -8.75 8.80
C SER A 30 -19.98 -8.84 7.66
N SER A 31 -21.25 -9.00 8.02
CA SER A 31 -22.41 -8.99 7.10
C SER A 31 -22.63 -7.66 6.37
N LYS A 32 -21.85 -6.63 6.70
CA LYS A 32 -21.82 -5.38 5.96
C LYS A 32 -20.57 -5.40 5.08
N PRO A 33 -20.70 -5.35 3.75
CA PRO A 33 -19.57 -4.98 2.92
C PRO A 33 -19.14 -3.60 3.40
N VAL A 34 -17.98 -3.53 4.04
CA VAL A 34 -17.29 -2.26 4.21
C VAL A 34 -16.93 -1.86 2.79
N ILE A 35 -17.80 -1.06 2.16
CA ILE A 35 -17.48 -0.35 0.93
C ILE A 35 -16.44 0.68 1.37
N THR A 36 -15.18 0.25 1.48
CA THR A 36 -14.05 1.17 1.52
C THR A 36 -14.07 1.83 0.15
N LYS A 37 -14.68 3.00 0.05
CA LYS A 37 -14.41 3.92 -1.05
C LYS A 37 -12.92 4.24 -0.93
N THR A 38 -12.08 3.46 -1.58
CA THR A 38 -10.66 3.80 -1.77
C THR A 38 -10.64 4.95 -2.76
N GLU A 39 -11.00 6.14 -2.28
CA GLU A 39 -10.82 7.35 -3.06
C GLU A 39 -9.32 7.59 -3.13
N TYR A 40 -8.77 7.47 -4.33
CA TYR A 40 -7.37 7.71 -4.55
C TYR A 40 -7.11 9.21 -4.35
N LEU A 41 -6.48 9.55 -3.24
CA LEU A 41 -6.10 10.92 -2.91
C LEU A 41 -4.79 11.25 -3.62
N PHE A 42 -4.85 12.22 -4.52
CA PHE A 42 -3.68 12.79 -5.18
C PHE A 42 -3.15 13.99 -4.39
N PRO A 43 -1.82 14.20 -4.36
CA PRO A 43 -1.27 15.45 -3.86
C PRO A 43 -1.69 16.63 -4.75
N PRO A 44 -1.61 17.87 -4.22
CA PRO A 44 -1.76 19.07 -5.05
C PRO A 44 -0.92 18.99 -6.33
N SER A 45 -1.54 19.31 -7.47
CA SER A 45 -0.94 19.14 -8.81
C SER A 45 0.39 19.86 -8.99
N VAL A 46 0.61 20.96 -8.25
CA VAL A 46 1.86 21.73 -8.25
C VAL A 46 3.09 20.90 -7.87
N TYR A 47 2.91 19.85 -7.06
CA TYR A 47 4.02 18.97 -6.67
C TYR A 47 4.33 17.87 -7.70
N LEU A 48 3.37 17.57 -8.58
CA LEU A 48 3.49 16.54 -9.61
C LEU A 48 4.11 17.06 -10.91
N ILE A 49 4.38 18.37 -10.99
CA ILE A 49 5.05 18.96 -12.14
C ILE A 49 6.47 18.36 -12.22
N GLN A 50 6.84 17.88 -13.40
CA GLN A 50 8.16 17.32 -13.67
C GLN A 50 9.26 18.32 -13.27
N CYS A 51 10.31 17.82 -12.62
CA CYS A 51 11.46 18.64 -12.27
C CYS A 51 12.27 18.95 -13.54
N LYS A 52 12.64 20.23 -13.69
CA LYS A 52 13.49 20.65 -14.81
C LYS A 52 14.86 19.98 -14.67
N GLN A 53 15.38 19.49 -15.79
CA GLN A 53 16.71 18.91 -15.90
C GLN A 53 17.37 19.50 -17.14
N THR A 54 18.08 20.60 -16.96
CA THR A 54 18.84 21.19 -18.06
C THR A 54 20.07 20.33 -18.35
N PRO A 55 20.34 19.93 -19.61
CA PRO A 55 21.55 19.19 -19.96
C PRO A 55 22.79 20.10 -19.95
N PHE A 56 23.95 19.53 -19.64
CA PHE A 56 25.22 20.25 -19.76
C PHE A 56 25.66 20.30 -21.23
N THR A 57 25.92 21.51 -21.74
CA THR A 57 26.38 21.75 -23.12
C THR A 57 27.70 22.52 -23.19
N GLY A 58 28.31 22.83 -22.04
CA GLY A 58 29.55 23.59 -21.96
C GLY A 58 30.76 22.77 -22.42
N LYS A 59 31.82 23.49 -22.81
CA LYS A 59 33.11 22.93 -23.23
C LYS A 59 34.26 23.31 -22.31
N THR A 60 34.03 24.27 -21.42
CA THR A 60 35.04 24.82 -20.51
C THR A 60 34.66 24.62 -19.05
N TYR A 61 35.67 24.69 -18.17
CA TYR A 61 35.43 24.67 -16.73
C TYR A 61 34.56 25.85 -16.26
N GLY A 62 34.74 27.04 -16.85
CA GLY A 62 33.92 28.21 -16.53
C GLY A 62 32.43 27.97 -16.80
N GLU A 63 32.10 27.35 -17.94
CA GLU A 63 30.72 26.97 -18.27
C GLU A 63 30.17 25.89 -17.34
N ALA A 64 31.02 24.97 -16.86
CA ALA A 64 30.62 23.98 -15.86
C ALA A 64 30.20 24.64 -14.54
N ILE A 65 30.90 25.69 -14.08
CA ILE A 65 30.52 26.42 -12.85
C ILE A 65 29.17 27.15 -13.04
N VAL A 66 28.95 27.78 -14.19
CA VAL A 66 27.68 28.43 -14.51
C VAL A 66 26.54 27.40 -14.55
N TYR A 67 26.77 26.28 -15.21
CA TYR A 67 25.83 25.16 -15.25
C TYR A 67 25.54 24.59 -13.86
N LEU A 68 26.56 24.44 -13.00
CA LEU A 68 26.38 23.96 -11.62
C LEU A 68 25.41 24.85 -10.84
N ARG A 69 25.52 26.18 -10.96
CA ARG A 69 24.58 27.11 -10.33
C ARG A 69 23.16 26.92 -10.84
N LEU A 70 23.00 26.73 -12.15
CA LEU A 70 21.71 26.50 -12.78
C LEU A 70 21.06 25.21 -12.23
N VAL A 71 21.78 24.09 -12.22
CA VAL A 71 21.22 22.81 -11.71
C VAL A 71 20.98 22.83 -10.21
N GLN A 72 21.74 23.62 -9.43
CA GLN A 72 21.46 23.84 -8.01
C GLN A 72 20.10 24.52 -7.81
N GLN A 73 19.78 25.55 -8.60
CA GLN A 73 18.48 26.21 -8.55
C GLN A 73 17.34 25.28 -8.97
N GLU A 74 17.53 24.50 -10.05
CA GLU A 74 16.53 23.51 -10.50
C GLU A 74 16.26 22.46 -9.41
N ARG A 75 17.31 21.98 -8.74
CA ARG A 75 17.19 21.01 -7.63
C ARG A 75 16.51 21.61 -6.40
N ALA A 76 16.75 22.88 -6.07
CA ALA A 76 16.09 23.54 -4.95
C ALA A 76 14.56 23.61 -5.16
N VAL A 77 14.12 23.93 -6.38
CA VAL A 77 12.69 23.91 -6.73
C VAL A 77 12.12 22.50 -6.71
N CYS A 78 12.87 21.50 -7.19
CA CYS A 78 12.42 20.11 -7.14
C CYS A 78 12.27 19.61 -5.69
N ALA A 79 13.25 19.92 -4.84
CA ALA A 79 13.24 19.53 -3.43
C ALA A 79 12.03 20.11 -2.68
N SER A 80 11.68 21.37 -2.94
CA SER A 80 10.51 21.99 -2.28
C SER A 80 9.18 21.32 -2.65
N ARG A 81 9.07 20.76 -3.86
CA ARG A 81 7.89 19.96 -4.27
C ARG A 81 7.82 18.64 -3.51
N ILE A 82 8.97 17.97 -3.33
CA ILE A 82 9.05 16.73 -2.54
C ILE A 82 8.70 17.00 -1.07
N ASP A 83 9.21 18.07 -0.48
CA ASP A 83 8.83 18.50 0.87
C ASP A 83 7.33 18.76 0.98
N GLY A 84 6.72 19.33 -0.06
CA GLY A 84 5.28 19.52 -0.17
C GLY A 84 4.50 18.20 -0.16
N ILE A 85 4.96 17.19 -0.90
CA ILE A 85 4.37 15.84 -0.92
C ILE A 85 4.47 15.17 0.45
N ILE A 86 5.64 15.27 1.11
CA ILE A 86 5.86 14.68 2.44
C ILE A 86 4.92 15.30 3.46
N LYS A 87 4.83 16.64 3.47
CA LYS A 87 3.93 17.38 4.37
C LYS A 87 2.47 17.00 4.12
N TRP A 88 2.05 17.01 2.86
CA TRP A 88 0.70 16.59 2.46
C TRP A 88 0.41 15.15 2.91
N SER A 89 1.31 14.21 2.63
CA SER A 89 1.12 12.80 3.03
C SER A 89 0.95 12.63 4.54
N ASN A 90 1.68 13.40 5.34
CA ASN A 90 1.55 13.37 6.80
C ASN A 90 0.21 13.97 7.27
N GLN A 91 -0.36 14.94 6.56
CA GLN A 91 -1.70 15.46 6.84
C GLN A 91 -2.81 14.44 6.49
N MET A 92 -2.61 13.63 5.45
CA MET A 92 -3.60 12.64 4.99
C MET A 92 -3.62 11.33 5.78
N LYS A 93 -2.61 11.06 6.63
CA LYS A 93 -2.54 9.85 7.48
C LYS A 93 -3.39 9.95 8.76
N GLN A 94 -4.07 11.07 8.97
CA GLN A 94 -4.99 11.29 10.09
C GLN A 94 -6.34 10.63 9.82
#